data_AF-A0A4R9LA06-F1
#
_entry.id   AF-A0A4R9LA06-F1
#
_cell.length_a   1.000
_cell.length_b   1.000
_cell.length_c   1.000
_cell.angle_alpha   90.00
_cell.angle_beta   90.00
_cell.angle_gamma   90.00
#
_symmetry.space_group_name_H-M   'P 1'
#
loop_
_entity.id
_entity.type
_entity.pdbx_description
1 polymer ?
#
loop_
_entity_poly.entity_id
_entity_poly.type
_entity_poly.pdbx_seq_one_letter_code
_entity_poly.pdbx_strand_id
1 'polypeptide(L)'
;MNLLKTALIVGLCFLPLLSEYAQPNGAHRDNCRAERETYCKDVRPGPEGHRCLKENESKLSASCKSHLAEMETRHKAMKEACAVDEEKFCKDSTRENGGPMRCLRSHESELSAKCRDALPPPPPDKR
;
A
#
# COMPACT_ATOMS: atom_id res chain seq x y z
N MET A 1 20.13 -63.01 17.97
CA MET A 1 20.58 -62.01 18.97
C MET A 1 21.36 -60.94 18.21
N ASN A 2 20.85 -59.75 17.91
CA ASN A 2 20.02 -58.86 18.71
C ASN A 2 19.04 -58.11 17.80
N LEU A 3 17.74 -58.34 18.01
CA LEU A 3 16.63 -57.81 17.21
C LEU A 3 15.82 -56.75 17.98
N LEU A 4 16.46 -56.03 18.90
CA LEU A 4 15.84 -54.96 19.70
C LEU A 4 16.92 -53.92 19.98
N LYS A 5 16.98 -52.81 19.21
CA LYS A 5 17.60 -51.55 19.67
C LYS A 5 17.43 -50.31 18.78
N THR A 6 16.71 -50.37 17.68
CA THR A 6 16.44 -49.16 16.86
C THR A 6 14.93 -48.94 16.72
N ALA A 7 14.25 -48.87 17.86
CA ALA A 7 12.94 -48.26 17.98
C ALA A 7 13.14 -46.85 18.52
N LEU A 8 13.56 -45.93 17.65
CA LEU A 8 13.59 -44.48 17.77
C LEU A 8 14.09 -43.99 16.41
N ILE A 9 13.43 -42.97 15.82
CA ILE A 9 13.68 -42.41 14.48
C ILE A 9 12.90 -43.09 13.31
N VAL A 10 11.65 -43.50 13.53
CA VAL A 10 10.65 -43.57 12.44
C VAL A 10 9.35 -42.96 12.95
N GLY A 11 9.24 -41.64 12.90
CA GLY A 11 8.05 -40.95 13.38
C GLY A 11 8.20 -39.44 13.36
N LEU A 12 8.45 -38.85 12.18
CA LEU A 12 8.30 -37.40 11.90
C LEU A 12 8.52 -37.08 10.39
N CYS A 13 7.99 -37.89 9.47
CA CYS A 13 8.09 -37.61 8.01
C CYS A 13 6.78 -37.75 7.23
N PHE A 14 5.61 -37.68 7.87
CA PHE A 14 4.34 -37.57 7.14
C PHE A 14 3.38 -36.61 7.86
N LEU A 15 3.00 -35.54 7.14
CA LEU A 15 2.11 -34.41 7.49
C LEU A 15 2.77 -33.32 8.34
N PRO A 16 3.00 -32.11 7.81
CA PRO A 16 1.92 -31.27 7.25
C PRO A 16 2.31 -30.50 5.97
N LEU A 17 1.52 -30.58 4.90
CA LEU A 17 1.59 -29.60 3.80
C LEU A 17 0.19 -29.25 3.28
N LEU A 18 -0.72 -28.92 4.20
CA LEU A 18 -1.64 -27.82 3.90
C LEU A 18 -0.77 -26.58 3.99
N SER A 19 -0.21 -26.20 2.85
CA SER A 19 0.22 -24.83 2.67
C SER A 19 -1.07 -24.02 2.66
N GLU A 20 -1.49 -23.51 3.82
CA GLU A 20 -2.21 -22.24 3.86
C GLU A 20 -1.25 -21.16 3.36
N TYR A 21 -1.01 -21.13 2.05
CA TYR A 21 -0.67 -19.88 1.39
C TYR A 21 -1.96 -19.06 1.41
N ALA A 22 -2.28 -18.49 2.58
CA ALA A 22 -3.02 -17.24 2.61
C ALA A 22 -2.11 -16.23 1.91
N GLN A 23 -2.15 -16.22 0.57
CA GLN A 23 -1.64 -15.10 -0.19
C GLN A 23 -2.42 -13.90 0.34
N PRO A 24 -1.76 -12.90 0.93
CA PRO A 24 -2.41 -11.63 1.14
C PRO A 24 -2.62 -11.09 -0.27
N ASN A 25 -3.76 -11.43 -0.86
CA ASN A 25 -4.26 -10.75 -2.03
C ASN A 25 -4.43 -9.32 -1.57
N GLY A 26 -3.42 -8.50 -1.81
CA GLY A 26 -3.36 -7.08 -1.53
C GLY A 26 -4.32 -6.30 -2.42
N ALA A 27 -5.56 -6.77 -2.52
CA ALA A 27 -6.66 -5.99 -3.02
C ALA A 27 -6.69 -4.72 -2.17
N HIS A 28 -6.36 -3.58 -2.78
CA HIS A 28 -6.44 -2.28 -2.15
C HIS A 28 -7.90 -1.98 -1.81
N ARG A 29 -8.38 -2.50 -0.68
CA ARG A 29 -9.73 -2.27 -0.18
C ARG A 29 -9.81 -0.80 0.23
N ASP A 30 -10.64 -0.05 -0.49
CA ASP A 30 -11.03 1.28 -0.05
C ASP A 30 -12.02 1.17 1.11
N ASN A 31 -11.48 1.22 2.33
CA ASN A 31 -12.26 1.13 3.58
C ASN A 31 -13.07 2.41 3.88
N CYS A 32 -13.03 3.40 2.99
CA CYS A 32 -13.81 4.63 3.09
C CYS A 32 -14.88 4.75 2.00
N ARG A 33 -15.15 3.69 1.22
CA ARG A 33 -16.09 3.73 0.09
C ARG A 33 -17.47 4.27 0.49
N ALA A 34 -18.07 3.70 1.54
CA ALA A 34 -19.41 4.09 1.99
C ALA A 34 -19.45 5.55 2.46
N GLU A 35 -18.42 6.00 3.17
CA GLU A 35 -18.29 7.38 3.64
C GLU A 35 -18.07 8.35 2.48
N ARG A 36 -17.32 7.96 1.44
CA ARG A 36 -17.19 8.77 0.23
C ARG A 36 -18.54 8.93 -0.46
N GLU A 37 -19.31 7.85 -0.60
CA GLU A 37 -20.64 7.88 -1.22
C GLU A 37 -21.66 8.68 -0.40
N THR A 38 -21.51 8.71 0.93
CA THR A 38 -22.45 9.40 1.83
C THR A 38 -22.11 10.88 1.99
N TYR A 39 -20.82 11.20 2.20
CA TYR A 39 -20.38 12.54 2.61
C TYR A 39 -19.62 13.31 1.52
N CYS A 40 -19.06 12.62 0.52
CA CYS A 40 -18.14 13.19 -0.46
C CYS A 40 -18.49 12.85 -1.91
N LYS A 41 -19.76 12.51 -2.20
CA LYS A 41 -20.19 11.93 -3.49
C LYS A 41 -19.85 12.79 -4.71
N ASP A 42 -19.91 14.12 -4.56
CA ASP A 42 -19.67 15.08 -5.63
C ASP A 42 -18.23 15.63 -5.61
N VAL A 43 -17.38 15.10 -4.73
CA VAL A 43 -16.00 15.52 -4.58
C VAL A 43 -15.10 14.70 -5.50
N ARG A 44 -14.26 15.40 -6.26
CA ARG A 44 -13.28 14.77 -7.15
C ARG A 44 -12.37 13.80 -6.38
N PRO A 45 -12.16 12.56 -6.88
CA PRO A 45 -11.18 11.65 -6.31
C PRO A 45 -9.78 12.27 -6.28
N GLY A 46 -9.01 11.95 -5.24
CA GLY A 46 -7.68 12.50 -5.01
C GLY A 46 -7.61 13.39 -3.76
N PRO A 47 -6.78 14.45 -3.76
CA PRO A 47 -6.57 15.30 -2.60
C PRO A 47 -7.86 15.92 -2.04
N GLU A 48 -8.79 16.32 -2.89
CA GLU A 48 -10.08 16.90 -2.51
C GLU A 48 -10.96 15.87 -1.81
N GLY A 49 -11.04 14.65 -2.34
CA GLY A 49 -11.77 13.56 -1.69
C GLY A 49 -11.18 13.19 -0.33
N HIS A 50 -9.85 13.18 -0.20
CA HIS A 50 -9.19 12.97 1.10
C HIS A 50 -9.50 14.11 2.08
N ARG A 51 -9.45 15.37 1.63
CA ARG A 51 -9.82 16.52 2.45
C ARG A 51 -11.27 16.45 2.91
N CYS A 52 -12.21 16.10 2.04
CA CYS A 52 -13.62 15.94 2.41
C CYS A 52 -13.83 14.88 3.49
N LEU A 53 -13.13 13.74 3.40
CA LEU A 53 -13.19 12.71 4.45
C LEU A 53 -12.64 13.26 5.78
N LYS A 54 -11.52 13.98 5.75
CA LYS A 54 -10.93 14.60 6.95
C LYS A 54 -11.84 15.64 7.59
N GLU A 55 -12.52 16.46 6.80
CA GLU A 55 -13.53 17.41 7.29
C GLU A 55 -14.74 16.72 7.93
N ASN A 56 -15.05 15.48 7.53
CA ASN A 56 -16.11 14.66 8.09
C ASN A 56 -15.59 13.58 9.06
N GLU A 57 -14.36 13.71 9.57
CA GLU A 57 -13.67 12.67 10.35
C GLU A 57 -14.52 12.12 11.51
N SER A 58 -15.24 12.99 12.23
CA SER A 58 -16.10 12.59 13.34
C SER A 58 -17.23 11.63 12.94
N LYS A 59 -17.67 11.67 11.68
CA LYS A 59 -18.75 10.84 11.11
C LYS A 59 -18.25 9.55 10.45
N LEU A 60 -16.94 9.39 10.30
CA LEU A 60 -16.36 8.22 9.63
C LEU A 60 -16.38 6.98 10.52
N SER A 61 -16.53 5.80 9.91
CA SER A 61 -16.34 4.53 10.60
C SER A 61 -14.90 4.38 11.12
N ALA A 62 -14.72 3.55 12.14
CA ALA A 62 -13.39 3.22 12.67
C ALA A 62 -12.47 2.62 11.60
N SER A 63 -13.03 1.80 10.69
CA SER A 63 -12.28 1.21 9.57
C SER A 63 -11.76 2.27 8.61
N CYS A 64 -12.61 3.24 8.22
CA CYS A 64 -12.17 4.34 7.36
C CYS A 64 -11.11 5.22 8.06
N LYS A 65 -11.26 5.52 9.35
CA LYS A 65 -10.25 6.27 10.12
C LYS A 65 -8.90 5.58 10.15
N SER A 66 -8.88 4.27 10.45
CA SER A 66 -7.65 3.46 10.42
C SER A 66 -6.99 3.52 9.05
N HIS A 67 -7.79 3.34 8.00
CA HIS A 67 -7.31 3.40 6.63
C HIS A 67 -6.70 4.76 6.26
N LEU A 68 -7.32 5.87 6.68
CA LEU A 68 -6.76 7.21 6.45
C LEU A 68 -5.43 7.41 7.19
N ALA A 69 -5.32 6.93 8.43
CA ALA A 69 -4.08 7.00 9.21
C ALA A 69 -2.95 6.15 8.58
N GLU A 70 -3.27 4.95 8.10
CA GLU A 70 -2.33 4.10 7.36
C GLU A 70 -1.87 4.76 6.05
N MET A 71 -2.81 5.35 5.29
CA MET A 71 -2.49 6.09 4.07
C MET A 71 -1.56 7.28 4.34
N GLU A 72 -1.84 8.07 5.39
CA GLU A 72 -1.00 9.21 5.79
C GLU A 72 0.41 8.75 6.16
N THR A 73 0.52 7.68 6.94
CA THR A 73 1.80 7.10 7.36
C THR A 73 2.61 6.65 6.14
N ARG A 74 2.00 5.93 5.20
CA ARG A 74 2.65 5.50 3.95
C ARG A 74 3.06 6.68 3.08
N HIS A 75 2.20 7.69 2.97
CA HIS A 75 2.49 8.88 2.18
C HIS A 75 3.68 9.66 2.74
N LYS A 76 3.75 9.83 4.06
CA LYS A 76 4.88 10.45 4.74
C LYS A 76 6.17 9.66 4.50
N ALA A 77 6.13 8.34 4.70
CA ALA A 77 7.29 7.48 4.47
C ALA A 77 7.80 7.56 3.02
N MET A 78 6.89 7.57 2.03
CA MET A 78 7.25 7.75 0.62
C MET A 78 7.88 9.12 0.37
N LYS A 79 7.30 10.20 0.90
CA LYS A 79 7.85 11.55 0.73
C LYS A 79 9.27 11.65 1.31
N GLU A 80 9.50 11.08 2.48
CA GLU A 80 10.83 11.05 3.12
C GLU A 80 11.82 10.14 2.37
N ALA A 81 11.34 9.05 1.77
CA ALA A 81 12.15 8.17 0.94
C ALA A 81 12.57 8.83 -0.38
N CYS A 82 11.67 9.61 -0.97
CA CYS A 82 11.84 10.18 -2.30
C CYS A 82 12.31 11.64 -2.32
N ALA A 83 12.47 12.31 -1.18
CA ALA A 83 12.77 13.75 -1.14
C ALA A 83 13.97 14.17 -2.01
N VAL A 84 15.08 13.42 -1.94
CA VAL A 84 16.29 13.72 -2.72
C VAL A 84 16.09 13.46 -4.21
N ASP A 85 15.40 12.38 -4.55
CA ASP A 85 15.11 12.03 -5.95
C ASP A 85 14.12 13.02 -6.57
N GLU A 86 13.08 13.42 -5.83
CA GLU A 86 12.12 14.43 -6.25
C GLU A 86 12.83 15.78 -6.49
N GLU A 87 13.77 16.16 -5.62
CA GLU A 87 14.58 17.36 -5.82
C GLU A 87 15.50 17.25 -7.05
N LYS A 88 16.02 16.06 -7.35
CA LYS A 88 16.94 15.86 -8.48
C LYS A 88 16.21 15.82 -9.82
N PHE A 89 15.08 15.12 -9.89
CA PHE A 89 14.41 14.78 -11.14
C PHE A 89 13.09 15.52 -11.36
N CYS A 90 12.42 15.98 -10.31
CA CYS A 90 11.01 16.37 -10.35
C CYS A 90 10.70 17.78 -9.83
N LYS A 91 11.70 18.69 -9.78
CA LYS A 91 11.54 20.09 -9.35
C LYS A 91 10.42 20.84 -10.08
N ASP A 92 10.27 20.59 -11.39
CA ASP A 92 9.27 21.27 -12.23
C ASP A 92 7.95 20.47 -12.34
N SER A 93 7.79 19.43 -11.52
CA SER A 93 6.54 18.67 -11.49
C SER A 93 5.44 19.52 -10.84
N THR A 94 4.31 19.64 -11.55
CA THR A 94 3.14 20.43 -11.18
C THR A 94 1.90 19.57 -11.30
N ARG A 95 0.77 20.03 -10.75
CA ARG A 95 -0.48 19.28 -10.88
C ARG A 95 -0.91 19.09 -12.34
N GLU A 96 -0.60 20.04 -13.22
CA GLU A 96 -0.95 20.00 -14.64
C GLU A 96 -0.15 18.94 -15.43
N ASN A 97 1.08 18.63 -15.02
CA ASN A 97 1.90 17.58 -15.64
C ASN A 97 1.84 16.22 -14.90
N GLY A 98 0.84 16.04 -14.03
CA GLY A 98 0.62 14.79 -13.29
C GLY A 98 1.33 14.71 -11.94
N GLY A 99 2.03 15.78 -11.55
CA GLY A 99 2.64 15.96 -10.24
C GLY A 99 3.87 15.09 -9.98
N PRO A 100 4.42 15.18 -8.76
CA PRO A 100 5.65 14.48 -8.39
C PRO A 100 5.56 12.97 -8.61
N MET A 101 4.40 12.36 -8.31
CA MET A 101 4.21 10.92 -8.48
C MET A 101 4.33 10.44 -9.93
N ARG A 102 3.86 11.21 -10.91
CA ARG A 102 4.00 10.84 -12.32
C ARG A 102 5.45 10.96 -12.76
N CYS A 103 6.12 12.03 -12.34
CA CYS A 103 7.53 12.26 -12.63
C CYS A 103 8.44 11.19 -12.01
N LEU A 104 8.26 10.86 -10.72
CA LEU A 104 9.04 9.82 -10.05
C LEU A 104 8.91 8.48 -10.77
N ARG A 105 7.71 8.11 -11.23
CA ARG A 105 7.52 6.88 -12.03
C ARG A 105 8.20 6.92 -13.39
N SER A 106 8.24 8.05 -14.08
CA SER A 106 8.96 8.14 -15.36
C SER A 106 10.47 8.04 -15.20
N HIS A 107 10.99 8.36 -14.01
CA HIS A 107 12.39 8.23 -13.64
C HIS A 107 12.68 6.99 -12.79
N GLU A 108 11.77 6.01 -12.72
CA GLU A 108 11.85 4.91 -11.74
C GLU A 108 13.21 4.20 -11.73
N SER A 109 13.79 3.92 -12.91
CA SER A 109 15.11 3.29 -13.05
C SER A 109 16.28 4.15 -12.55
N GLU A 110 16.10 5.47 -12.44
CA GLU A 110 17.11 6.44 -12.01
C GLU A 110 16.97 6.82 -10.52
N LEU A 111 15.85 6.49 -9.90
CA LEU A 111 15.59 6.76 -8.48
C LEU A 111 16.54 5.98 -7.58
N SER A 112 16.73 6.46 -6.35
CA SER A 112 17.32 5.65 -5.28
C SER A 112 16.50 4.38 -5.01
N ALA A 113 17.15 3.31 -4.53
CA ALA A 113 16.46 2.09 -4.14
C ALA A 113 15.38 2.37 -3.07
N LYS A 114 15.70 3.22 -2.10
CA LYS A 114 14.78 3.64 -1.04
C LYS A 114 13.51 4.27 -1.62
N CYS A 115 13.63 5.17 -2.59
CA CYS A 115 12.46 5.79 -3.21
C CYS A 115 11.65 4.80 -4.05
N ARG A 116 12.31 3.98 -4.90
CA ARG A 116 11.62 2.95 -5.70
C ARG A 116 10.79 2.02 -4.82
N ASP A 117 11.39 1.50 -3.75
CA ASP A 117 10.74 0.54 -2.86
C ASP A 117 9.56 1.16 -2.09
N ALA A 118 9.56 2.49 -1.93
CA ALA A 118 8.51 3.24 -1.26
C ALA A 118 7.39 3.71 -2.20
N LEU A 119 7.53 3.56 -3.53
CA LEU A 119 6.48 3.94 -4.46
C LEU A 119 5.24 3.04 -4.29
N PRO A 120 4.03 3.61 -4.15
CA PRO A 120 2.82 2.81 -4.17
C PRO A 120 2.64 2.13 -5.54
N PRO A 121 1.86 1.04 -5.64
CA PRO A 121 1.49 0.49 -6.93
C PRO A 121 0.74 1.53 -7.79
N PRO A 122 0.81 1.44 -9.13
CA PRO A 122 0.01 2.31 -9.99
C PRO A 122 -1.48 2.12 -9.68
N PRO A 123 -2.31 3.17 -9.79
CA PRO A 123 -3.75 3.01 -9.67
C PRO A 123 -4.23 1.97 -10.69
N PRO A 124 -5.22 1.13 -10.35
CA PRO A 124 -5.75 0.15 -11.28
C PRO A 124 -6.23 0.86 -12.54
N ASP A 125 -5.83 0.32 -13.71
CA ASP A 125 -6.21 0.86 -15.02
C ASP A 125 -7.73 0.90 -15.12
N LYS A 126 -8.28 2.09 -15.36
CA LYS A 126 -9.72 2.31 -15.57
C LYS A 126 -10.02 2.37 -17.07
N ARG A 127 -9.43 1.48 -17.87
CA ARG A 127 -9.83 1.33 -19.26
C ARG A 127 -11.30 0.94 -19.35
#